data_AF-A0A0G0T0Z0-F1
#
_entry.id   AF-A0A0G0T0Z0-F1
#
_cell.length_a   1.000
_cell.length_b   1.000
_cell.length_c   1.000
_cell.angle_alpha   90.00
_cell.angle_beta   90.00
_cell.angle_gamma   90.00
#
_symmetry.space_group_name_H-M   'P 1'
#
loop_
_entity.id
_entity.type
_entity.pdbx_description
1 polymer ?
#
loop_
_entity_poly.entity_id
_entity_poly.type
_entity_poly.pdbx_seq_one_letter_code
_entity_poly.pdbx_strand_id
1 'polypeptide(L)'
;MPSKGVILPASWGNLGVQLVDSGAIDADKFKAIYEQKGVFTDEYKNLLLGDNNGKIKITRENSGYYLNLFWALGLANKNPILDTGEMVDPRYGGAGNFASTGGWILAKGNAMDHYSKHAFITLTLEQQALVDKVSRGIYRPCCGNSVHFPDCNHGMAMLGLLELMASQGASEQDMWKTALVVNSYWFPDTYLTIATYMKEKEIKWKNVNPQEMLSASYSSAQGFANIASQVTKPASSQSAGGCGVDTGGAHANDSAPAQKQQSGCGI
;
A
#
# COMPACT_ATOMS: atom_id res chain seq x y z
N MET A 1 -12.93 10.57 -1.64
CA MET A 1 -13.16 9.12 -1.41
C MET A 1 -14.53 8.90 -0.77
N PRO A 2 -15.20 7.76 -0.99
CA PRO A 2 -16.46 7.43 -0.31
C PRO A 2 -16.29 7.35 1.20
N SER A 3 -17.10 8.09 1.95
CA SER A 3 -17.03 8.14 3.43
C SER A 3 -17.42 6.83 4.11
N LYS A 4 -18.22 5.98 3.45
CA LYS A 4 -18.70 4.69 3.99
C LYS A 4 -17.75 3.51 3.71
N GLY A 5 -16.63 3.75 3.04
CA GLY A 5 -15.75 2.70 2.52
C GLY A 5 -16.23 2.08 1.21
N VAL A 6 -15.45 1.12 0.71
CA VAL A 6 -15.71 0.38 -0.53
C VAL A 6 -15.47 -1.11 -0.28
N ILE A 7 -16.38 -1.96 -0.76
CA ILE A 7 -16.20 -3.41 -0.76
C ILE A 7 -15.37 -3.77 -1.99
N LEU A 8 -14.24 -4.45 -1.77
CA LEU A 8 -13.36 -4.91 -2.83
C LEU A 8 -13.84 -6.27 -3.37
N PRO A 9 -13.56 -6.60 -4.66
CA PRO A 9 -13.91 -7.89 -5.22
C PRO A 9 -12.89 -8.98 -4.82
N ALA A 10 -12.54 -9.01 -3.52
CA ALA A 10 -11.65 -9.98 -2.91
C ALA A 10 -12.14 -10.30 -1.49
N SER A 11 -11.93 -11.54 -1.06
CA SER A 11 -12.22 -12.03 0.30
C SER A 11 -10.92 -12.37 1.01
N TRP A 12 -10.82 -12.09 2.31
CA TRP A 12 -9.59 -12.35 3.08
C TRP A 12 -9.44 -13.80 3.56
N GLY A 13 -10.55 -14.49 3.86
CA GLY A 13 -10.52 -15.89 4.31
C GLY A 13 -9.72 -16.07 5.61
N ASN A 14 -8.77 -17.01 5.61
CA ASN A 14 -7.90 -17.33 6.75
C ASN A 14 -6.44 -16.89 6.56
N LEU A 15 -6.16 -15.97 5.62
CA LEU A 15 -4.77 -15.58 5.29
C LEU A 15 -4.00 -15.01 6.48
N GLY A 16 -4.66 -14.32 7.41
CA GLY A 16 -4.05 -13.86 8.65
C GLY A 16 -3.47 -15.01 9.48
N VAL A 17 -4.25 -16.08 9.65
CA VAL A 17 -3.82 -17.29 10.37
C VAL A 17 -2.59 -17.91 9.68
N GLN A 18 -2.64 -18.07 8.36
CA GLN A 18 -1.52 -18.64 7.60
C GLN A 18 -0.24 -17.79 7.72
N LEU A 19 -0.36 -16.47 7.69
CA LEU A 19 0.75 -15.54 7.86
C LEU A 19 1.34 -15.61 9.28
N VAL A 20 0.50 -15.80 10.30
CA VAL A 20 0.95 -15.96 11.69
C VAL A 20 1.63 -17.30 11.92
N ASP A 21 1.04 -18.38 11.40
CA ASP A 21 1.53 -19.76 11.58
C ASP A 21 2.88 -19.96 10.88
N SER A 22 3.04 -19.39 9.70
CA SER A 22 4.31 -19.41 8.96
C SER A 22 5.41 -18.53 9.56
N GLY A 23 5.06 -17.65 10.50
CA GLY A 23 5.97 -16.65 11.09
C GLY A 23 6.20 -15.40 10.23
N ALA A 24 5.57 -15.29 9.05
CA ALA A 24 5.62 -14.08 8.24
C ALA A 24 5.06 -12.86 9.00
N ILE A 25 4.11 -13.11 9.90
CA ILE A 25 3.67 -12.20 10.96
C ILE A 25 3.96 -12.83 12.33
N ASP A 26 4.60 -12.06 13.19
CA ASP A 26 4.58 -12.24 14.63
C ASP A 26 3.33 -11.55 15.19
N ALA A 27 2.35 -12.35 15.61
CA ALA A 27 1.05 -11.86 16.02
C ALA A 27 1.12 -10.88 17.20
N ASP A 28 2.07 -11.07 18.13
CA ASP A 28 2.17 -10.23 19.31
C ASP A 28 2.79 -8.88 18.97
N LYS A 29 3.84 -8.86 18.13
CA LYS A 29 4.40 -7.60 17.59
C LYS A 29 3.35 -6.85 16.76
N PHE A 30 2.60 -7.56 15.93
CA PHE A 30 1.60 -6.97 15.06
C PHE A 30 0.40 -6.39 15.84
N LYS A 31 -0.02 -7.02 16.94
CA LYS A 31 -1.05 -6.46 17.83
C LYS A 31 -0.55 -5.20 18.56
N ALA A 32 0.68 -5.26 19.08
CA ALA A 32 1.24 -4.19 19.90
C ALA A 32 1.23 -2.82 19.19
N ILE A 33 1.49 -2.78 17.88
CA ILE A 33 1.47 -1.52 17.11
C ILE A 33 0.09 -0.84 17.03
N TYR A 34 -1.00 -1.58 17.23
CA TYR A 34 -2.37 -1.04 17.21
C TYR A 34 -2.94 -0.88 18.62
N GLU A 35 -2.56 -1.75 19.56
CA GLU A 35 -2.94 -1.61 20.97
C GLU A 35 -2.34 -0.35 21.60
N GLN A 36 -1.09 -0.02 21.30
CA GLN A 36 -0.44 1.23 21.74
C GLN A 36 -1.18 2.49 21.28
N LYS A 37 -1.92 2.38 20.17
CA LYS A 37 -2.72 3.46 19.59
C LYS A 37 -4.19 3.42 20.01
N GLY A 38 -4.60 2.41 20.80
CA GLY A 38 -5.99 2.22 21.23
C GLY A 38 -6.96 1.83 20.11
N VAL A 39 -6.47 1.23 19.02
CA VAL A 39 -7.26 0.95 17.80
C VAL A 39 -7.33 -0.53 17.41
N PHE A 40 -6.92 -1.46 18.27
CA PHE A 40 -7.03 -2.90 17.98
C PHE A 40 -8.45 -3.41 18.20
N THR A 41 -9.25 -3.42 17.13
CA THR A 41 -10.67 -3.82 17.15
C THR A 41 -10.87 -5.33 17.02
N ASP A 42 -12.09 -5.81 17.29
CA ASP A 42 -12.47 -7.20 16.99
C ASP A 42 -12.36 -7.54 15.50
N GLU A 43 -12.61 -6.57 14.61
CA GLU A 43 -12.37 -6.74 13.16
C GLU A 43 -10.90 -7.05 12.90
N TYR A 44 -9.97 -6.29 13.50
CA TYR A 44 -8.53 -6.51 13.31
C TYR A 44 -8.10 -7.86 13.89
N LYS A 45 -8.60 -8.20 15.07
CA LYS A 45 -8.36 -9.52 15.66
C LYS A 45 -8.82 -10.65 14.74
N ASN A 46 -10.02 -10.55 14.15
CA ASN A 46 -10.56 -11.56 13.24
C ASN A 46 -9.81 -11.61 11.91
N LEU A 47 -9.38 -10.48 11.36
CA LEU A 47 -8.54 -10.46 10.17
C LEU A 47 -7.18 -11.13 10.42
N LEU A 48 -6.61 -10.99 11.61
CA LEU A 48 -5.31 -11.59 11.94
C LEU A 48 -5.40 -13.06 12.35
N LEU A 49 -6.44 -13.46 13.10
CA LEU A 49 -6.50 -14.76 13.77
C LEU A 49 -7.75 -15.59 13.45
N GLY A 50 -8.69 -15.03 12.69
CA GLY A 50 -9.92 -15.71 12.27
C GLY A 50 -9.75 -16.44 10.94
N ASP A 51 -10.64 -17.40 10.69
CA ASP A 51 -10.59 -18.35 9.57
C ASP A 51 -11.64 -18.09 8.47
N ASN A 52 -12.67 -17.30 8.74
CA ASN A 52 -13.76 -17.02 7.80
C ASN A 52 -14.03 -15.53 7.64
N ASN A 53 -13.00 -14.79 7.26
CA ASN A 53 -13.16 -13.37 6.94
C ASN A 53 -13.89 -13.21 5.60
N GLY A 54 -14.95 -12.39 5.61
CA GLY A 54 -15.77 -12.11 4.44
C GLY A 54 -15.08 -11.24 3.38
N LYS A 55 -15.89 -10.53 2.61
CA LYS A 55 -15.40 -9.56 1.62
C LYS A 55 -14.62 -8.45 2.32
N ILE A 56 -13.51 -8.04 1.71
CA ILE A 56 -12.69 -6.95 2.20
C ILE A 56 -13.46 -5.64 2.02
N LYS A 57 -13.63 -4.88 3.11
CA LYS A 57 -14.20 -3.53 3.07
C LYS A 57 -13.15 -2.54 3.53
N ILE A 58 -12.58 -1.79 2.58
CA ILE A 58 -11.62 -0.74 2.89
C ILE A 58 -12.35 0.55 3.26
N THR A 59 -11.95 1.16 4.36
CA THR A 59 -12.41 2.46 4.85
C THR A 59 -11.20 3.34 5.14
N ARG A 60 -11.43 4.61 5.51
CA ARG A 60 -10.32 5.49 5.90
C ARG A 60 -9.63 4.97 7.16
N GLU A 61 -10.42 4.45 8.10
CA GLU A 61 -10.00 4.00 9.42
C GLU A 61 -9.16 2.71 9.36
N ASN A 62 -9.53 1.76 8.50
CA ASN A 62 -8.85 0.46 8.41
C ASN A 62 -7.85 0.32 7.25
N SER A 63 -7.72 1.33 6.38
CA SER A 63 -6.83 1.28 5.21
C SER A 63 -5.37 0.97 5.55
N GLY A 64 -4.85 1.51 6.65
CA GLY A 64 -3.50 1.24 7.13
C GLY A 64 -3.32 -0.17 7.70
N TYR A 65 -4.37 -0.75 8.29
CA TYR A 65 -4.35 -2.12 8.77
C TYR A 65 -4.26 -3.11 7.59
N TYR A 66 -5.13 -2.91 6.59
CA TYR A 66 -5.08 -3.68 5.35
C TYR A 66 -3.76 -3.51 4.60
N LEU A 67 -3.16 -2.32 4.59
CA LEU A 67 -1.82 -2.11 4.03
C LEU A 67 -0.82 -3.08 4.65
N ASN A 68 -0.76 -3.16 5.98
CA ASN A 68 0.20 -4.02 6.67
C ASN A 68 -0.09 -5.52 6.47
N LEU A 69 -1.36 -5.94 6.41
CA LEU A 69 -1.71 -7.32 6.08
C LEU A 69 -1.30 -7.69 4.64
N PHE A 70 -1.62 -6.83 3.67
CA PHE A 70 -1.27 -7.10 2.28
C PHE A 70 0.24 -6.98 2.06
N TRP A 71 0.94 -6.13 2.81
CA TRP A 71 2.40 -6.08 2.78
C TRP A 71 2.98 -7.41 3.24
N ALA A 72 2.54 -7.95 4.38
CA ALA A 72 2.96 -9.27 4.83
C ALA A 72 2.69 -10.35 3.78
N LEU A 73 1.48 -10.33 3.19
CA LEU A 73 1.09 -11.27 2.15
C LEU A 73 1.99 -11.17 0.92
N GLY A 74 2.14 -9.98 0.35
CA GLY A 74 2.95 -9.78 -0.87
C GLY A 74 4.42 -10.09 -0.63
N LEU A 75 4.95 -9.79 0.56
CA LEU A 75 6.34 -10.12 0.90
C LEU A 75 6.54 -11.63 0.99
N ALA A 76 5.63 -12.34 1.64
CA ALA A 76 5.84 -13.71 2.05
C ALA A 76 5.33 -14.75 1.04
N ASN A 77 4.33 -14.39 0.23
CA ASN A 77 3.80 -15.27 -0.81
C ASN A 77 4.84 -15.49 -1.92
N LYS A 78 4.98 -16.75 -2.36
CA LYS A 78 5.89 -17.13 -3.43
C LYS A 78 5.44 -16.48 -4.74
N ASN A 79 6.28 -15.62 -5.32
CA ASN A 79 5.97 -14.98 -6.60
C ASN A 79 7.22 -14.78 -7.48
N PRO A 80 7.17 -15.16 -8.78
CA PRO A 80 8.31 -14.95 -9.70
C PRO A 80 8.70 -13.48 -9.90
N ILE A 81 7.79 -12.51 -9.67
CA ILE A 81 8.11 -11.07 -9.68
C ILE A 81 9.17 -10.76 -8.62
N LEU A 82 9.12 -11.42 -7.46
CA LEU A 82 10.09 -11.24 -6.38
C LEU A 82 11.35 -12.08 -6.59
N ASP A 83 11.24 -13.24 -7.20
CA ASP A 83 12.38 -14.14 -7.41
C ASP A 83 13.30 -13.75 -8.57
N THR A 84 12.74 -13.09 -9.59
CA THR A 84 13.41 -12.82 -10.86
C THR A 84 13.25 -11.37 -11.37
N GLY A 85 12.46 -10.56 -10.66
CA GLY A 85 12.21 -9.16 -11.03
C GLY A 85 13.24 -8.17 -10.47
N GLU A 86 12.85 -6.90 -10.42
CA GLU A 86 13.76 -5.77 -10.20
C GLU A 86 14.43 -5.79 -8.82
N MET A 87 13.76 -6.31 -7.79
CA MET A 87 14.30 -6.32 -6.42
C MET A 87 15.54 -7.21 -6.26
N VAL A 88 15.69 -8.26 -7.07
CA VAL A 88 16.86 -9.16 -7.00
C VAL A 88 17.98 -8.74 -7.95
N ASP A 89 17.80 -7.65 -8.70
CA ASP A 89 18.80 -7.18 -9.63
C ASP A 89 20.10 -6.82 -8.88
N PRO A 90 21.27 -7.37 -9.29
CA PRO A 90 22.55 -7.11 -8.63
C PRO A 90 22.91 -5.63 -8.50
N ARG A 91 22.39 -4.75 -9.37
CA ARG A 91 22.62 -3.31 -9.30
C ARG A 91 22.14 -2.68 -7.99
N TYR A 92 21.21 -3.33 -7.29
CA TYR A 92 20.67 -2.86 -6.01
C TYR A 92 21.25 -3.58 -4.78
N GLY A 93 22.18 -4.53 -4.97
CA GLY A 93 22.77 -5.30 -3.87
C GLY A 93 21.84 -6.36 -3.28
N GLY A 94 20.77 -6.73 -4.01
CA GLY A 94 19.80 -7.75 -3.62
C GLY A 94 18.56 -7.22 -2.90
N ALA A 95 17.58 -8.10 -2.71
CA ALA A 95 16.25 -7.71 -2.25
C ALA A 95 16.17 -7.25 -0.78
N GLY A 96 17.20 -7.48 0.03
CA GLY A 96 17.14 -7.28 1.48
C GLY A 96 17.04 -5.83 1.95
N ASN A 97 17.55 -4.87 1.19
CA ASN A 97 17.75 -3.49 1.64
C ASN A 97 16.64 -2.51 1.23
N PHE A 98 15.56 -2.99 0.61
CA PHE A 98 14.43 -2.16 0.23
C PHE A 98 13.54 -1.83 1.42
N ALA A 99 12.75 -0.76 1.33
CA ALA A 99 11.82 -0.39 2.40
C ALA A 99 10.75 -1.47 2.62
N SER A 100 10.37 -2.22 1.57
CA SER A 100 9.45 -3.36 1.67
C SER A 100 10.01 -4.56 2.41
N THR A 101 11.33 -4.73 2.51
CA THR A 101 11.96 -5.87 3.20
C THR A 101 12.60 -5.44 4.51
N GLY A 102 13.51 -4.46 4.46
CA GLY A 102 14.21 -3.93 5.63
C GLY A 102 13.27 -3.20 6.60
N GLY A 103 12.15 -2.66 6.11
CA GLY A 103 11.12 -2.06 6.95
C GLY A 103 10.16 -3.07 7.58
N TRP A 104 10.19 -4.35 7.19
CA TRP A 104 9.31 -5.38 7.72
C TRP A 104 9.91 -6.06 8.96
N ILE A 105 9.72 -5.44 10.12
CA ILE A 105 10.24 -5.93 11.41
C ILE A 105 9.24 -6.79 12.21
N LEU A 106 8.06 -7.02 11.63
CA LEU A 106 6.95 -7.72 12.28
C LEU A 106 6.95 -9.22 12.01
N ALA A 107 8.01 -9.80 11.44
CA ALA A 107 8.16 -11.24 11.29
C ALA A 107 8.73 -11.92 12.55
N LYS A 108 8.55 -13.23 12.63
CA LYS A 108 9.35 -14.11 13.50
C LYS A 108 10.67 -14.42 12.80
N GLY A 109 11.76 -13.81 13.25
CA GLY A 109 13.03 -13.81 12.52
C GLY A 109 13.15 -12.59 11.62
N ASN A 110 13.84 -12.72 10.49
CA ASN A 110 14.05 -11.62 9.54
C ASN A 110 13.05 -11.68 8.39
N ALA A 111 12.74 -10.53 7.79
CA ALA A 111 11.87 -10.47 6.61
C ALA A 111 12.34 -11.39 5.47
N MET A 112 13.65 -11.47 5.24
CA MET A 112 14.24 -12.32 4.20
C MET A 112 14.11 -13.83 4.48
N ASP A 113 13.79 -14.23 5.71
CA ASP A 113 13.47 -15.63 6.03
C ASP A 113 12.11 -16.06 5.45
N HIS A 114 11.28 -15.09 5.06
CA HIS A 114 9.94 -15.29 4.51
C HIS A 114 9.77 -14.75 3.08
N TYR A 115 10.68 -13.89 2.60
CA TYR A 115 10.61 -13.26 1.27
C TYR A 115 10.40 -14.30 0.15
N SER A 116 9.26 -14.20 -0.55
CA SER A 116 8.88 -15.08 -1.67
C SER A 116 9.13 -16.57 -1.37
N LYS A 117 8.57 -17.06 -0.25
CA LYS A 117 8.88 -18.41 0.26
C LYS A 117 7.65 -19.30 0.47
N HIS A 118 6.52 -18.72 0.83
CA HIS A 118 5.34 -19.47 1.27
C HIS A 118 4.29 -19.54 0.18
N ALA A 119 3.62 -20.67 0.03
CA ALA A 119 2.59 -20.85 -1.00
C ALA A 119 1.18 -20.59 -0.42
N PHE A 120 0.93 -19.40 0.11
CA PHE A 120 -0.41 -19.04 0.61
C PHE A 120 -1.43 -18.95 -0.54
N ILE A 121 -0.97 -18.43 -1.67
CA ILE A 121 -1.71 -18.28 -2.91
C ILE A 121 -0.87 -18.85 -4.04
N THR A 122 -1.42 -19.82 -4.77
CA THR A 122 -0.82 -20.36 -5.99
C THR A 122 -1.62 -19.88 -7.19
N LEU A 123 -0.96 -19.12 -8.07
CA LEU A 123 -1.57 -18.60 -9.30
C LEU A 123 -1.38 -19.55 -10.47
N THR A 124 -2.37 -19.65 -11.35
CA THR A 124 -2.16 -20.24 -12.68
C THR A 124 -1.27 -19.34 -13.53
N LEU A 125 -0.80 -19.86 -14.67
CA LEU A 125 0.02 -19.07 -15.60
C LEU A 125 -0.72 -17.82 -16.09
N GLU A 126 -2.02 -17.94 -16.37
CA GLU A 126 -2.86 -16.83 -16.82
C GLU A 126 -3.07 -15.79 -15.71
N GLN A 127 -3.29 -16.24 -14.48
CA GLN A 127 -3.43 -15.36 -13.32
C GLN A 127 -2.12 -14.63 -13.02
N GLN A 128 -0.97 -15.32 -13.07
CA GLN A 128 0.34 -14.70 -12.87
C GLN A 128 0.67 -13.70 -13.99
N ALA A 129 0.37 -14.03 -15.25
CA ALA A 129 0.56 -13.11 -16.37
C ALA A 129 -0.31 -11.84 -16.21
N LEU A 130 -1.52 -11.99 -15.66
CA LEU A 130 -2.37 -10.84 -15.35
C LEU A 130 -1.78 -9.97 -14.23
N VAL A 131 -1.26 -10.58 -13.15
CA VAL A 131 -0.57 -9.85 -12.06
C VAL A 131 0.67 -9.12 -12.59
N ASP A 132 1.49 -9.77 -13.40
CA ASP A 132 2.66 -9.16 -14.05
C ASP A 132 2.25 -7.93 -14.89
N LYS A 133 1.26 -8.09 -15.77
CA LYS A 133 0.76 -7.00 -16.62
C LYS A 133 0.24 -5.82 -15.79
N VAL A 134 -0.62 -6.07 -14.81
CA VAL A 134 -1.29 -5.01 -14.05
C VAL A 134 -0.30 -4.29 -13.13
N SER A 135 0.56 -5.03 -12.42
CA SER A 135 1.54 -4.45 -11.50
C SER A 135 2.51 -3.48 -12.19
N ARG A 136 2.83 -3.67 -13.48
CA ARG A 136 3.69 -2.77 -14.25
C ARG A 136 3.10 -1.38 -14.48
N GLY A 137 1.77 -1.25 -14.48
CA GLY A 137 1.10 0.03 -14.77
C GLY A 137 0.63 0.80 -13.53
N ILE A 138 0.86 0.27 -12.32
CA ILE A 138 0.43 0.91 -11.07
C ILE A 138 1.61 1.62 -10.42
N TYR A 139 1.50 2.93 -10.25
CA TYR A 139 2.51 3.79 -9.62
C TYR A 139 1.98 4.40 -8.32
N ARG A 140 2.91 5.00 -7.57
CA ARG A 140 2.71 5.60 -6.24
C ARG A 140 3.48 6.91 -6.14
N PRO A 141 2.94 7.94 -5.47
CA PRO A 141 3.42 9.33 -5.60
C PRO A 141 4.76 9.60 -4.90
N CYS A 142 5.38 8.58 -4.30
CA CYS A 142 6.64 8.69 -3.58
C CYS A 142 7.88 8.36 -4.43
N CYS A 143 7.74 7.63 -5.54
CA CYS A 143 8.89 7.24 -6.38
C CYS A 143 8.50 7.07 -7.87
N GLY A 144 9.47 6.67 -8.69
CA GLY A 144 9.29 6.38 -10.12
C GLY A 144 9.04 4.90 -10.45
N ASN A 145 8.97 4.03 -9.44
CA ASN A 145 8.84 2.58 -9.63
C ASN A 145 7.37 2.15 -9.66
N SER A 146 7.04 1.17 -10.50
CA SER A 146 5.71 0.57 -10.53
C SER A 146 5.55 -0.47 -9.41
N VAL A 147 4.37 -1.06 -9.25
CA VAL A 147 4.12 -2.15 -8.29
C VAL A 147 4.90 -3.41 -8.65
N HIS A 148 5.24 -3.60 -9.94
CA HIS A 148 6.10 -4.70 -10.38
C HIS A 148 7.51 -4.62 -9.77
N PHE A 149 7.96 -3.42 -9.38
CA PHE A 149 9.12 -3.22 -8.52
C PHE A 149 8.65 -2.80 -7.10
N PRO A 150 8.27 -3.76 -6.23
CA PRO A 150 7.66 -3.49 -4.94
C PRO A 150 8.71 -3.15 -3.87
N ASP A 151 9.49 -2.10 -4.10
CA ASP A 151 10.57 -1.62 -3.23
C ASP A 151 10.13 -0.97 -1.90
N CYS A 152 8.83 -0.73 -1.72
CA CYS A 152 8.26 -0.12 -0.53
C CYS A 152 7.01 -0.87 -0.06
N ASN A 153 6.61 -0.62 1.18
CA ASN A 153 5.43 -1.22 1.79
C ASN A 153 4.16 -1.10 0.92
N HIS A 154 3.90 0.05 0.31
CA HIS A 154 2.73 0.25 -0.55
C HIS A 154 2.80 -0.57 -1.85
N GLY A 155 4.00 -0.66 -2.46
CA GLY A 155 4.22 -1.49 -3.64
C GLY A 155 4.01 -2.97 -3.33
N MET A 156 4.62 -3.45 -2.25
CA MET A 156 4.51 -4.83 -1.79
C MET A 156 3.07 -5.18 -1.37
N ALA A 157 2.38 -4.28 -0.67
CA ALA A 157 0.98 -4.43 -0.31
C ALA A 157 0.07 -4.50 -1.54
N MET A 158 0.29 -3.62 -2.53
CA MET A 158 -0.49 -3.70 -3.77
C MET A 158 -0.24 -5.01 -4.50
N LEU A 159 1.01 -5.50 -4.57
CA LEU A 159 1.33 -6.80 -5.16
C LEU A 159 0.54 -7.93 -4.49
N GLY A 160 0.58 -8.03 -3.15
CA GLY A 160 -0.17 -9.04 -2.39
C GLY A 160 -1.68 -8.99 -2.62
N LEU A 161 -2.25 -7.78 -2.75
CA LEU A 161 -3.66 -7.61 -3.11
C LEU A 161 -3.95 -8.09 -4.54
N LEU A 162 -3.09 -7.80 -5.52
CA LEU A 162 -3.28 -8.24 -6.90
C LEU A 162 -3.21 -9.76 -7.02
N GLU A 163 -2.30 -10.42 -6.29
CA GLU A 163 -2.22 -11.88 -6.19
C GLU A 163 -3.51 -12.48 -5.60
N LEU A 164 -4.02 -11.88 -4.52
CA LEU A 164 -5.28 -12.29 -3.91
C LEU A 164 -6.46 -12.16 -4.87
N MET A 165 -6.54 -11.04 -5.59
CA MET A 165 -7.60 -10.81 -6.56
C MET A 165 -7.53 -11.78 -7.73
N ALA A 166 -6.34 -11.99 -8.30
CA ALA A 166 -6.14 -12.87 -9.44
C ALA A 166 -6.50 -14.31 -9.08
N SER A 167 -6.07 -14.81 -7.91
CA SER A 167 -6.41 -16.16 -7.45
C SER A 167 -7.91 -16.40 -7.28
N GLN A 168 -8.67 -15.34 -7.01
CA GLN A 168 -10.13 -15.37 -6.88
C GLN A 168 -10.88 -15.06 -8.18
N GLY A 169 -10.16 -14.99 -9.32
CA GLY A 169 -10.75 -14.82 -10.65
C GLY A 169 -11.21 -13.40 -10.95
N ALA A 170 -10.66 -12.39 -10.28
CA ALA A 170 -10.95 -11.00 -10.62
C ALA A 170 -10.52 -10.67 -12.06
N SER A 171 -11.31 -9.86 -12.75
CA SER A 171 -10.96 -9.39 -14.09
C SER A 171 -9.84 -8.35 -14.05
N GLU A 172 -9.13 -8.16 -15.16
CA GLU A 172 -8.15 -7.07 -15.31
C GLU A 172 -8.79 -5.70 -14.97
N GLN A 173 -10.02 -5.47 -15.43
CA GLN A 173 -10.73 -4.22 -15.18
C GLN A 173 -11.00 -4.01 -13.68
N ASP A 174 -11.34 -5.08 -12.95
CA ASP A 174 -11.57 -5.02 -11.51
C ASP A 174 -10.28 -4.76 -10.75
N MET A 175 -9.14 -5.32 -11.20
CA MET A 175 -7.82 -5.05 -10.63
C MET A 175 -7.43 -3.57 -10.79
N TRP A 176 -7.60 -2.98 -11.97
CA TRP A 176 -7.35 -1.55 -12.17
C TRP A 176 -8.25 -0.65 -11.32
N LYS A 177 -9.56 -0.95 -11.26
CA LYS A 177 -10.51 -0.18 -10.44
C LYS A 177 -10.18 -0.30 -8.95
N THR A 178 -9.86 -1.51 -8.48
CA THR A 178 -9.54 -1.79 -7.08
C THR A 178 -8.23 -1.13 -6.68
N ALA A 179 -7.20 -1.20 -7.51
CA ALA A 179 -5.94 -0.53 -7.28
C ALA A 179 -6.13 1.00 -7.16
N LEU A 180 -6.96 1.61 -8.02
CA LEU A 180 -7.27 3.05 -7.92
C LEU A 180 -8.00 3.38 -6.60
N VAL A 181 -8.96 2.55 -6.19
CA VAL A 181 -9.67 2.72 -4.92
C VAL A 181 -8.70 2.64 -3.75
N VAL A 182 -7.88 1.60 -3.70
CA VAL A 182 -6.97 1.33 -2.58
C VAL A 182 -5.87 2.38 -2.49
N ASN A 183 -5.25 2.75 -3.61
CA ASN A 183 -4.30 3.86 -3.65
C ASN A 183 -4.96 5.20 -3.26
N SER A 184 -6.24 5.42 -3.58
CA SER A 184 -6.96 6.62 -3.12
C SER A 184 -7.07 6.67 -1.60
N TYR A 185 -7.25 5.52 -0.93
CA TYR A 185 -7.26 5.45 0.54
C TYR A 185 -5.86 5.60 1.15
N TRP A 186 -4.83 5.04 0.51
CA TRP A 186 -3.45 5.13 0.99
C TRP A 186 -2.78 6.49 0.73
N PHE A 187 -3.18 7.19 -0.33
CA PHE A 187 -2.64 8.49 -0.73
C PHE A 187 -3.75 9.53 -0.94
N PRO A 188 -4.54 9.85 0.11
CA PRO A 188 -5.77 10.62 -0.03
C PRO A 188 -5.57 12.00 -0.66
N ASP A 189 -4.53 12.72 -0.25
CA ASP A 189 -4.26 14.08 -0.76
C ASP A 189 -3.83 14.05 -2.24
N THR A 190 -3.06 13.04 -2.64
CA THR A 190 -2.67 12.81 -4.03
C THR A 190 -3.90 12.62 -4.91
N TYR A 191 -4.78 11.69 -4.56
CA TYR A 191 -5.94 11.39 -5.39
C TYR A 191 -7.03 12.47 -5.32
N LEU A 192 -7.12 13.25 -4.24
CA LEU A 192 -7.93 14.48 -4.20
C LEU A 192 -7.40 15.56 -5.16
N THR A 193 -6.08 15.70 -5.24
CA THR A 193 -5.44 16.65 -6.17
C THR A 193 -5.64 16.21 -7.62
N ILE A 194 -5.40 14.93 -7.93
CA ILE A 194 -5.68 14.38 -9.27
C ILE A 194 -7.17 14.54 -9.61
N ALA A 195 -8.08 14.28 -8.66
CA ALA A 195 -9.51 14.48 -8.90
C ALA A 195 -9.87 15.95 -9.21
N THR A 196 -9.18 16.90 -8.58
CA THR A 196 -9.34 18.33 -8.87
C THR A 196 -8.84 18.66 -10.28
N TYR A 197 -7.68 18.16 -10.66
CA TYR A 197 -7.14 18.30 -12.00
C TYR A 197 -8.09 17.76 -13.08
N MET A 198 -8.64 16.56 -12.87
CA MET A 198 -9.59 15.97 -13.81
C MET A 198 -10.89 16.76 -13.88
N LYS A 199 -11.34 17.34 -12.76
CA LYS A 199 -12.50 18.22 -12.73
C LYS A 199 -12.28 19.52 -13.51
N GLU A 200 -11.10 20.12 -13.45
CA GLU A 200 -10.73 21.30 -14.26
C GLU A 200 -10.73 20.97 -15.77
N LYS A 201 -10.53 19.70 -16.14
CA LYS A 201 -10.73 19.16 -17.50
C LYS A 201 -12.15 18.67 -17.80
N GLU A 202 -13.13 19.02 -16.96
CA GLU A 202 -14.54 18.62 -17.07
C GLU A 202 -14.80 17.10 -16.99
N ILE A 203 -13.84 16.31 -16.51
CA ILE A 203 -13.96 14.86 -16.33
C ILE A 203 -14.33 14.56 -14.88
N LYS A 204 -15.54 14.02 -14.67
CA LYS A 204 -16.00 13.56 -13.34
C LYS A 204 -15.17 12.37 -12.87
N TRP A 205 -14.83 12.31 -11.57
CA TRP A 205 -14.02 11.22 -11.00
C TRP A 205 -14.55 9.82 -11.33
N LYS A 206 -15.87 9.62 -11.30
CA LYS A 206 -16.48 8.32 -11.66
C LYS A 206 -16.29 7.89 -13.13
N ASN A 207 -15.84 8.81 -13.99
CA ASN A 207 -15.63 8.60 -15.43
C ASN A 207 -14.15 8.54 -15.81
N VAL A 208 -13.21 8.68 -14.86
CA VAL A 208 -11.77 8.59 -15.17
C VAL A 208 -11.40 7.16 -15.57
N ASN A 209 -10.36 7.02 -16.40
CA ASN A 209 -9.75 5.73 -16.66
C ASN A 209 -8.84 5.34 -15.49
N PRO A 210 -9.08 4.22 -14.78
CA PRO A 210 -8.25 3.85 -13.64
C PRO A 210 -6.79 3.58 -13.97
N GLN A 211 -6.51 2.95 -15.12
CA GLN A 211 -5.14 2.69 -15.57
C GLN A 211 -4.40 4.00 -15.86
N GLU A 212 -5.07 5.00 -16.44
CA GLU A 212 -4.48 6.32 -16.65
C GLU A 212 -4.13 7.00 -15.32
N MET A 213 -5.06 7.02 -14.37
CA MET A 213 -4.83 7.68 -13.07
C MET A 213 -3.73 7.00 -12.26
N LEU A 214 -3.56 5.68 -12.40
CA LEU A 214 -2.53 4.89 -11.75
C LEU A 214 -1.17 4.95 -12.46
N SER A 215 -1.13 5.43 -13.70
CA SER A 215 0.08 5.43 -14.53
C SER A 215 1.19 6.33 -13.99
N ALA A 216 2.39 6.18 -14.56
CA ALA A 216 3.52 7.04 -14.25
C ALA A 216 3.20 8.54 -14.43
N SER A 217 2.40 8.90 -15.43
CA SER A 217 2.09 10.30 -15.75
C SER A 217 1.26 11.01 -14.68
N TYR A 218 0.53 10.26 -13.85
CA TYR A 218 -0.34 10.82 -12.82
C TYR A 218 0.09 10.44 -11.41
N SER A 219 0.50 9.19 -11.20
CA SER A 219 0.74 8.63 -9.88
C SER A 219 2.22 8.39 -9.55
N SER A 220 3.18 8.52 -10.47
CA SER A 220 4.60 8.53 -10.06
C SER A 220 4.95 9.83 -9.33
N ALA A 221 6.08 9.88 -8.63
CA ALA A 221 6.56 11.12 -7.98
C ALA A 221 6.61 12.31 -8.97
N GLN A 222 7.23 12.11 -10.14
CA GLN A 222 7.37 13.16 -11.14
C GLN A 222 6.04 13.48 -11.84
N GLY A 223 5.24 12.46 -12.15
CA GLY A 223 3.91 12.64 -12.76
C GLY A 223 2.99 13.42 -11.84
N PHE A 224 2.89 13.01 -10.58
CA PHE A 224 2.08 13.69 -9.58
C PHE A 224 2.55 15.12 -9.34
N ALA A 225 3.86 15.37 -9.24
CA ALA A 225 4.39 16.72 -9.09
C ALA A 225 3.94 17.65 -10.24
N ASN A 226 3.97 17.15 -11.48
CA ASN A 226 3.49 17.87 -12.66
C ASN A 226 1.98 18.13 -12.63
N ILE A 227 1.17 17.18 -12.15
CA ILE A 227 -0.28 17.39 -11.97
C ILE A 227 -0.53 18.44 -10.89
N ALA A 228 0.15 18.34 -9.75
CA ALA A 228 -0.01 19.23 -8.62
C ALA A 228 0.35 20.69 -8.94
N SER A 229 1.30 20.93 -9.85
CA SER A 229 1.65 22.29 -10.31
C SER A 229 0.60 22.92 -11.22
N GLN A 230 -0.32 22.13 -11.78
CA GLN A 230 -1.38 22.61 -12.68
C GLN A 230 -2.73 22.84 -11.98
N VAL A 231 -2.89 22.35 -10.74
CA VAL A 231 -4.14 22.50 -9.99
C VAL A 231 -4.13 23.81 -9.21
N THR A 232 -5.17 24.60 -9.41
CA THR A 232 -5.37 25.81 -8.60
C THR A 232 -5.82 25.39 -7.21
N LYS A 233 -4.99 25.59 -6.17
CA LYS A 233 -5.39 25.27 -4.79
C LYS A 233 -6.61 26.12 -4.41
N PRO A 234 -7.74 25.52 -3.97
CA PRO A 234 -8.84 26.30 -3.42
C PRO A 234 -8.36 27.12 -2.23
N ALA A 235 -8.80 28.38 -2.14
CA ALA A 235 -8.64 29.18 -0.93
C ALA A 235 -9.40 28.50 0.23
N SER A 236 -8.65 28.02 1.21
CA SER A 236 -9.09 27.49 2.51
C SER A 236 -9.96 26.22 2.53
N SER A 237 -9.34 25.11 2.93
CA SER A 237 -9.64 24.60 4.27
C SER A 237 -8.36 24.78 5.09
N GLN A 238 -8.42 25.53 6.19
CA GLN A 238 -7.38 25.51 7.22
C GLN A 238 -7.24 24.08 7.73
N SER A 239 -6.39 23.28 7.09
CA SER A 239 -5.68 22.21 7.78
C SER A 239 -4.42 22.87 8.28
N ALA A 240 -4.29 22.91 9.60
CA ALA A 240 -3.10 23.37 10.28
C ALA A 240 -1.88 22.68 9.67
N GLY A 241 -1.12 23.40 8.85
CA GLY A 241 0.29 23.14 8.61
C GLY A 241 1.05 23.47 9.89
N GLY A 242 0.77 22.72 10.95
CA GLY A 242 1.43 22.79 12.24
C GLY A 242 2.32 21.57 12.39
N CYS A 243 3.62 21.77 12.20
CA CYS A 243 4.61 20.96 12.90
C CYS A 243 4.39 21.21 14.40
N GLY A 244 3.78 20.26 15.09
CA GLY A 244 3.52 20.35 16.53
C GLY A 244 3.49 18.94 17.10
N VAL A 245 4.66 18.47 17.52
CA VAL A 245 4.74 17.49 18.60
C VAL A 245 4.42 18.27 19.88
N ASP A 246 3.32 17.96 20.54
CA ASP A 246 3.12 18.35 21.93
C ASP A 246 4.08 17.51 22.79
N THR A 247 5.33 17.94 22.84
CA THR A 247 6.23 17.64 23.96
C THR A 247 6.31 18.92 24.78
N GLY A 248 5.62 18.94 25.91
CA GLY A 248 5.72 20.05 26.86
C GLY A 248 7.17 20.28 27.29
N GLY A 249 7.56 21.56 27.37
CA GLY A 249 8.73 22.01 28.15
C GLY A 249 9.79 22.83 27.40
N ALA A 250 9.69 24.15 27.59
CA ALA A 250 10.77 25.15 27.73
C ALA A 250 11.91 25.30 26.69
N HIS A 251 11.92 26.48 26.06
CA HIS A 251 13.04 27.35 25.62
C HIS A 251 14.42 26.74 25.24
N ALA A 252 14.87 26.98 23.99
CA ALA A 252 15.98 27.90 23.64
C ALA A 252 16.45 27.71 22.17
N ASN A 253 17.19 28.70 21.67
CA ASN A 253 17.50 29.08 20.28
C ASN A 253 18.44 28.19 19.43
N ASP A 254 18.37 28.49 18.12
CA ASP A 254 19.38 28.41 17.03
C ASP A 254 19.65 27.09 16.27
N SER A 255 19.51 27.20 14.93
CA SER A 255 20.36 26.65 13.83
C SER A 255 19.67 25.81 12.74
N ALA A 256 19.76 26.32 11.49
CA ALA A 256 19.78 25.65 10.16
C ALA A 256 18.59 24.76 9.69
N PRO A 257 18.20 24.81 8.39
CA PRO A 257 17.04 24.10 7.87
C PRO A 257 17.34 22.61 7.65
N ALA A 258 16.84 21.76 8.55
CA ALA A 258 16.80 20.32 8.36
C ALA A 258 15.80 19.92 7.26
N GLN A 259 16.21 19.03 6.36
CA GLN A 259 15.35 18.39 5.36
C GLN A 259 14.16 17.70 6.06
N LYS A 260 12.94 18.12 5.69
CA LYS A 260 11.68 17.56 6.20
C LYS A 260 11.52 16.11 5.73
N GLN A 261 11.63 15.16 6.67
CA GLN A 261 11.18 13.78 6.50
C GLN A 261 9.66 13.76 6.23
N GLN A 262 9.29 13.21 5.07
CA GLN A 262 7.94 12.70 4.83
C GLN A 262 7.67 11.49 5.73
N SER A 263 6.40 11.30 6.10
CA SER A 263 5.91 10.21 6.93
C SER A 263 6.34 8.83 6.40
N GLY A 264 7.32 8.24 7.09
CA GLY A 264 7.49 6.81 7.38
C GLY A 264 7.56 5.84 6.21
N CYS A 265 8.75 5.58 5.69
CA CYS A 265 9.10 4.30 5.05
C CYS A 265 9.46 3.28 6.14
N GLY A 266 8.47 2.71 6.83
CA GLY A 266 8.68 1.70 7.87
C GLY A 266 7.55 1.64 8.90
N ILE A 267 7.40 0.48 9.55
CA ILE A 267 6.59 0.30 10.77
C ILE A 267 7.43 0.66 11.98
#